data_AF-A0AAV3ATT6-F1
#
_entry.id   AF-A0AAV3ATT6-F1
#
_cell.length_a   1.000
_cell.length_b   1.000
_cell.length_c   1.000
_cell.angle_alpha   90.00
_cell.angle_beta   90.00
_cell.angle_gamma   90.00
#
_symmetry.space_group_name_H-M   'P 1'
#
loop_
_entity.id
_entity.type
_entity.pdbx_description
1 polymer ?
#
loop_
_entity_poly.entity_id
_entity_poly.type
_entity_poly.pdbx_seq_one_letter_code
_entity_poly.pdbx_strand_id
1 'polypeptide(L)'
;MMNHFVSLNSALRSVAAYPQLEDQERRFLQQGWEQCRILDMNEFSALCVSDMEKSRIESLEPFDEFEELHLKCSHYFILAASRGILADCSALRPICDLHTGKQYVFVFGGRAVPSAALHEEGVFLQVDELRWVQVGVTGTAPPQCHSHSSSGWNGAAVISGGLLESGVPTGSVFILHPLQTHFEWEKLETNPPLTPRYAHTSHVIGDKLLLVGGVWIHRRGVPGLAVVDLKTGQVSEFELDTASLEWPLMLHGHSSVLLQNSKQVVILGGGGTCFSFGTHLNAQPVVVDLSFVLC
;
A
#
# COMPACT_ATOMS: atom_id res chain seq x y z
N MET A 1 14.26 14.00 -7.69
CA MET A 1 13.90 15.44 -7.80
C MET A 1 15.08 16.40 -7.58
N MET A 2 15.60 16.63 -6.35
CA MET A 2 16.53 17.76 -6.09
C MET A 2 17.77 17.81 -7.02
N ASN A 3 18.48 16.69 -7.19
CA ASN A 3 19.69 16.62 -8.03
C ASN A 3 19.41 16.93 -9.52
N HIS A 4 18.20 16.64 -10.01
CA HIS A 4 17.77 16.95 -11.37
C HIS A 4 17.63 18.48 -11.57
N PHE A 5 16.99 19.18 -10.63
CA PHE A 5 16.91 20.66 -10.70
C PHE A 5 18.29 21.32 -10.50
N VAL A 6 19.21 20.70 -9.78
CA VAL A 6 20.62 21.15 -9.71
C VAL A 6 21.33 20.96 -11.06
N SER A 7 21.18 19.80 -11.73
CA SER A 7 21.80 19.57 -13.05
C SER A 7 21.22 20.47 -14.15
N LEU A 8 19.95 20.86 -14.04
CA LEU A 8 19.30 21.87 -14.88
C LEU A 8 19.55 23.32 -14.43
N ASN A 9 20.52 23.58 -13.54
CA ASN A 9 20.90 24.91 -13.01
C ASN A 9 19.71 25.75 -12.47
N SER A 10 18.67 25.08 -11.96
CA SER A 10 17.38 25.63 -11.56
C SER A 10 16.96 25.12 -10.17
N ALA A 11 17.95 24.95 -9.28
CA ALA A 11 17.81 24.34 -7.96
C ALA A 11 16.67 24.92 -7.09
N LEU A 12 15.87 24.03 -6.49
CA LEU A 12 14.66 24.36 -5.70
C LEU A 12 15.00 24.93 -4.31
N ARG A 13 15.47 26.18 -4.26
CA ARG A 13 16.02 26.83 -3.05
C ARG A 13 15.06 26.82 -1.84
N SER A 14 13.77 27.05 -2.06
CA SER A 14 12.78 27.12 -0.96
C SER A 14 12.62 25.80 -0.20
N VAL A 15 12.82 24.65 -0.87
CA VAL A 15 12.70 23.32 -0.26
C VAL A 15 13.83 23.05 0.74
N ALA A 16 15.02 23.65 0.52
CA ALA A 16 16.14 23.54 1.45
C ALA A 16 15.95 24.32 2.76
N ALA A 17 15.04 25.31 2.78
CA ALA A 17 14.71 26.10 3.97
C ALA A 17 13.39 25.68 4.64
N TYR A 18 12.47 25.09 3.88
CA TYR A 18 11.15 24.65 4.32
C TYR A 18 10.84 23.25 3.74
N PRO A 19 11.53 22.20 4.21
CA PRO A 19 11.48 20.86 3.60
C PRO A 19 10.21 20.06 3.88
N GLN A 20 9.38 20.42 4.87
CA GLN A 20 8.18 19.68 5.25
C GLN A 20 6.91 20.58 5.19
N LEU A 21 5.73 19.96 5.18
CA LEU A 21 4.45 20.67 5.07
C LEU A 21 4.26 21.67 6.23
N GLU A 22 4.63 21.27 7.45
CA GLU A 22 4.49 22.10 8.65
C GLU A 22 5.53 23.25 8.67
N ASP A 23 6.59 23.18 7.86
CA ASP A 23 7.50 24.32 7.67
C ASP A 23 6.86 25.39 6.80
N GLN A 24 6.12 24.97 5.76
CA GLN A 24 5.37 25.88 4.89
C GLN A 24 4.15 26.46 5.62
N GLU A 25 3.41 25.66 6.38
CA GLU A 25 2.28 26.15 7.19
C GLU A 25 2.74 27.20 8.22
N ARG A 26 3.77 26.87 9.03
CA ARG A 26 4.34 27.81 10.01
C ARG A 26 4.87 29.08 9.34
N ARG A 27 5.52 28.96 8.18
CA ARG A 27 6.00 30.09 7.37
C ARG A 27 4.85 31.04 6.99
N PHE A 28 3.68 30.54 6.60
CA PHE A 28 2.54 31.40 6.26
C PHE A 28 1.88 31.99 7.52
N LEU A 29 1.64 31.20 8.57
CA LEU A 29 1.07 31.70 9.83
C LEU A 29 1.94 32.83 10.45
N GLN A 30 3.28 32.68 10.42
CA GLN A 30 4.23 33.70 10.86
C GLN A 30 4.23 35.00 10.02
N GLN A 31 3.65 34.99 8.82
CA GLN A 31 3.46 36.18 7.98
C GLN A 31 2.08 36.83 8.16
N GLY A 32 1.32 36.46 9.20
CA GLY A 32 0.05 37.12 9.55
C GLY A 32 -1.17 36.58 8.80
N TRP A 33 -1.14 35.33 8.36
CA TRP A 33 -2.33 34.61 7.91
C TRP A 33 -3.01 33.95 9.11
N GLU A 34 -4.33 34.13 9.25
CA GLU A 34 -5.08 33.69 10.44
C GLU A 34 -5.44 32.20 10.37
N GLN A 35 -5.64 31.69 9.15
CA GLN A 35 -5.72 30.26 8.88
C GLN A 35 -4.80 29.89 7.72
N CYS A 36 -4.23 28.70 7.82
CA CYS A 36 -3.50 28.06 6.75
C CYS A 36 -4.00 26.63 6.65
N ARG A 37 -4.15 26.13 5.42
CA ARG A 37 -4.39 24.73 5.11
C ARG A 37 -3.39 24.32 4.06
N ILE A 38 -2.58 23.33 4.37
CA ILE A 38 -1.70 22.64 3.44
C ILE A 38 -2.15 21.19 3.34
N LEU A 39 -2.09 20.64 2.13
CA LEU A 39 -2.31 19.23 1.83
C LEU A 39 -1.20 18.80 0.87
N ASP A 40 -0.63 17.60 1.04
CA ASP A 40 0.11 16.97 -0.05
C ASP A 40 -0.85 16.60 -1.21
N MET A 41 -0.33 16.20 -2.37
CA MET A 41 -1.23 15.90 -3.49
C MET A 41 -1.99 14.57 -3.36
N ASN A 42 -1.61 13.69 -2.42
CA ASN A 42 -2.39 12.50 -2.06
C ASN A 42 -3.60 12.93 -1.21
N GLU A 43 -3.37 13.75 -0.19
CA GLU A 43 -4.41 14.33 0.65
C GLU A 43 -5.38 15.18 -0.17
N PHE A 44 -4.88 15.98 -1.12
CA PHE A 44 -5.73 16.71 -2.07
C PHE A 44 -6.54 15.78 -2.98
N SER A 45 -5.94 14.70 -3.49
CA SER A 45 -6.67 13.69 -4.30
C SER A 45 -7.76 13.00 -3.48
N ALA A 46 -7.45 12.59 -2.25
CA ALA A 46 -8.37 11.88 -1.37
C ALA A 46 -9.52 12.77 -0.85
N LEU A 47 -9.24 14.04 -0.53
CA LEU A 47 -10.15 14.94 0.19
C LEU A 47 -10.80 16.04 -0.67
N CYS A 48 -10.26 16.36 -1.85
CA CYS A 48 -10.71 17.49 -2.67
C CYS A 48 -11.07 17.14 -4.11
N VAL A 49 -10.83 15.90 -4.56
CA VAL A 49 -11.29 15.38 -5.85
C VAL A 49 -12.44 14.41 -5.61
N SER A 50 -13.59 14.64 -6.23
CA SER A 50 -14.75 13.75 -6.10
C SER A 50 -14.50 12.44 -6.83
N ASP A 51 -15.10 11.34 -6.36
CA ASP A 51 -14.85 10.02 -6.97
C ASP A 51 -15.35 9.94 -8.43
N MET A 52 -16.38 10.73 -8.79
CA MET A 52 -16.80 10.93 -10.18
C MET A 52 -15.67 11.52 -11.06
N GLU A 53 -14.91 12.48 -10.53
CA GLU A 53 -13.76 13.07 -11.24
C GLU A 53 -12.55 12.12 -11.23
N LYS A 54 -12.35 11.31 -10.18
CA LYS A 54 -11.35 10.23 -10.16
C LYS A 54 -11.63 9.21 -11.27
N SER A 55 -12.84 8.65 -11.35
CA SER A 55 -13.24 7.72 -12.41
C SER A 55 -13.20 8.37 -13.80
N ARG A 56 -13.49 9.67 -13.92
CA ARG A 56 -13.31 10.42 -15.17
C ARG A 56 -11.84 10.53 -15.57
N ILE A 57 -10.93 10.69 -14.62
CA ILE A 57 -9.48 10.73 -14.86
C ILE A 57 -8.96 9.34 -15.24
N GLU A 58 -9.34 8.29 -14.50
CA GLU A 58 -8.95 6.90 -14.79
C GLU A 58 -9.48 6.39 -16.14
N SER A 59 -10.56 6.97 -16.67
CA SER A 59 -11.08 6.63 -18.00
C SER A 59 -10.41 7.38 -19.16
N LEU A 60 -9.48 8.31 -18.90
CA LEU A 60 -8.74 9.02 -19.95
C LEU A 60 -7.70 8.13 -20.66
N GLU A 61 -6.92 7.39 -19.88
CA GLU A 61 -5.85 6.51 -20.36
C GLU A 61 -5.58 5.37 -19.37
N PRO A 62 -5.16 4.17 -19.82
CA PRO A 62 -4.73 3.11 -18.92
C PRO A 62 -3.52 3.56 -18.09
N PHE A 63 -3.66 3.52 -16.78
CA PHE A 63 -2.63 3.92 -15.82
C PHE A 63 -2.41 2.83 -14.76
N ASP A 64 -1.15 2.52 -14.46
CA ASP A 64 -0.71 1.54 -13.46
C ASP A 64 0.49 1.98 -12.60
N GLU A 65 1.12 3.14 -12.84
CA GLU A 65 2.29 3.66 -12.07
C GLU A 65 1.91 4.25 -10.68
N PHE A 66 1.04 3.60 -9.91
CA PHE A 66 0.49 4.13 -8.64
C PHE A 66 1.53 4.36 -7.54
N GLU A 67 2.53 3.49 -7.46
CA GLU A 67 3.69 3.62 -6.59
C GLU A 67 4.46 4.93 -6.87
N GLU A 68 4.61 5.30 -8.14
CA GLU A 68 5.27 6.55 -8.55
C GLU A 68 4.36 7.77 -8.40
N LEU A 69 3.06 7.61 -8.66
CA LEU A 69 2.08 8.69 -8.49
C LEU A 69 2.00 9.13 -7.03
N HIS A 70 1.89 8.21 -6.07
CA HIS A 70 1.82 8.60 -4.66
C HIS A 70 3.15 9.15 -4.12
N LEU A 71 4.29 8.56 -4.52
CA LEU A 71 5.62 9.09 -4.18
C LEU A 71 5.81 10.52 -4.71
N LYS A 72 5.41 10.77 -5.96
CA LYS A 72 5.36 12.12 -6.54
C LYS A 72 4.41 13.01 -5.73
N CYS A 73 3.22 12.53 -5.40
CA CYS A 73 2.21 13.32 -4.70
C CYS A 73 2.62 13.70 -3.27
N SER A 74 3.46 12.90 -2.59
CA SER A 74 4.09 13.30 -1.30
C SER A 74 5.27 14.27 -1.44
N HIS A 75 5.69 14.60 -2.66
CA HIS A 75 6.72 15.61 -2.96
C HIS A 75 6.16 16.93 -3.49
N TYR A 76 4.85 17.02 -3.70
CA TYR A 76 4.14 18.24 -4.09
C TYR A 76 3.02 18.54 -3.09
N PHE A 77 2.66 19.81 -2.94
CA PHE A 77 1.60 20.23 -2.02
C PHE A 77 0.82 21.40 -2.59
N ILE A 78 -0.41 21.56 -2.12
CA ILE A 78 -1.23 22.75 -2.30
C ILE A 78 -1.40 23.44 -0.94
N LEU A 79 -1.25 24.76 -0.90
CA LEU A 79 -1.42 25.56 0.30
C LEU A 79 -2.42 26.69 0.04
N ALA A 80 -3.47 26.75 0.85
CA ALA A 80 -4.45 27.82 0.90
C ALA A 80 -4.36 28.52 2.27
N ALA A 81 -3.87 29.76 2.27
CA ALA A 81 -3.89 30.63 3.45
C ALA A 81 -5.07 31.60 3.35
N SER A 82 -5.79 31.81 4.46
CA SER A 82 -7.07 32.52 4.47
C SER A 82 -7.32 33.24 5.80
N ARG A 83 -8.52 33.83 5.89
CA ARG A 83 -9.15 34.39 7.09
C ARG A 83 -10.64 34.00 7.11
N GLY A 84 -10.96 32.69 7.19
CA GLY A 84 -12.34 32.14 7.17
C GLY A 84 -12.45 30.61 6.93
N ILE A 85 -13.63 30.01 7.19
CA ILE A 85 -13.88 28.54 7.29
C ILE A 85 -15.07 28.06 6.40
N LEU A 86 -15.01 26.83 5.85
CA LEU A 86 -16.11 26.03 5.20
C LEU A 86 -15.93 24.49 5.42
N ALA A 87 -16.92 23.62 5.04
CA ALA A 87 -16.99 22.15 5.31
C ALA A 87 -17.83 21.30 4.29
N ASP A 88 -17.86 19.93 4.37
CA ASP A 88 -18.22 18.98 3.25
C ASP A 88 -18.77 17.53 3.66
N CYS A 89 -19.25 16.61 2.74
CA CYS A 89 -19.72 15.18 3.01
C CYS A 89 -19.94 14.15 1.78
N SER A 90 -20.24 12.81 1.98
CA SER A 90 -19.96 11.61 1.07
C SER A 90 -20.87 10.29 1.04
N ALA A 91 -20.60 9.21 0.20
CA ALA A 91 -21.17 7.77 0.11
C ALA A 91 -20.53 6.82 -1.01
N LEU A 92 -20.70 5.47 -1.35
CA LEU A 92 -21.11 4.09 -0.82
C LEU A 92 -20.87 2.84 -1.84
N ARG A 93 -21.09 1.51 -1.50
CA ARG A 93 -21.00 0.17 -2.31
C ARG A 93 -21.99 -0.96 -1.79
N PRO A 94 -22.12 -2.32 -2.15
CA PRO A 94 -21.41 -3.44 -2.92
C PRO A 94 -22.30 -4.24 -4.00
N ILE A 95 -22.37 -5.57 -4.41
CA ILE A 95 -22.02 -7.04 -4.12
C ILE A 95 -22.21 -7.93 -5.45
N CYS A 96 -22.20 -9.30 -5.71
CA CYS A 96 -21.94 -10.71 -5.19
C CYS A 96 -21.78 -11.74 -6.43
N ASP A 97 -21.71 -13.12 -6.48
CA ASP A 97 -22.04 -14.35 -5.66
C ASP A 97 -21.16 -15.67 -5.93
N LEU A 98 -21.60 -16.93 -5.63
CA LEU A 98 -20.77 -18.10 -5.12
C LEU A 98 -20.81 -19.53 -5.82
N HIS A 99 -19.91 -20.47 -5.39
CA HIS A 99 -20.00 -21.97 -5.16
C HIS A 99 -19.17 -23.01 -6.02
N THR A 100 -18.35 -24.04 -5.58
CA THR A 100 -17.61 -24.57 -4.37
C THR A 100 -16.61 -25.76 -4.73
N GLY A 101 -15.66 -26.21 -3.84
CA GLY A 101 -15.37 -27.68 -3.62
C GLY A 101 -14.03 -28.47 -3.79
N LYS A 102 -12.91 -27.99 -4.40
CA LYS A 102 -11.74 -28.82 -4.87
C LYS A 102 -10.33 -28.24 -4.53
N GLN A 103 -9.23 -28.77 -5.10
CA GLN A 103 -7.91 -28.10 -5.03
C GLN A 103 -7.90 -26.85 -5.93
N TYR A 104 -7.47 -25.71 -5.39
CA TYR A 104 -7.48 -24.43 -6.11
C TYR A 104 -6.19 -23.62 -5.97
N VAL A 105 -5.85 -22.89 -7.03
CA VAL A 105 -5.17 -21.60 -6.90
C VAL A 105 -6.25 -20.53 -6.81
N PHE A 106 -6.30 -19.81 -5.69
CA PHE A 106 -7.17 -18.64 -5.52
C PHE A 106 -6.45 -17.39 -6.02
N VAL A 107 -7.13 -16.58 -6.82
CA VAL A 107 -6.65 -15.30 -7.34
C VAL A 107 -7.65 -14.22 -6.92
N PHE A 108 -7.16 -13.20 -6.21
CA PHE A 108 -7.98 -12.15 -5.62
C PHE A 108 -7.50 -10.77 -6.04
N GLY A 109 -8.42 -9.83 -6.25
CA GLY A 109 -8.12 -8.43 -6.59
C GLY A 109 -7.09 -8.27 -7.70
N GLY A 110 -6.30 -7.19 -7.63
CA GLY A 110 -5.51 -6.70 -8.77
C GLY A 110 -6.30 -5.68 -9.59
N ARG A 111 -5.80 -5.31 -10.77
CA ARG A 111 -6.35 -4.24 -11.64
C ARG A 111 -6.51 -4.75 -13.07
N ALA A 112 -7.53 -4.27 -13.78
CA ALA A 112 -7.79 -4.62 -15.18
C ALA A 112 -8.09 -3.37 -16.02
N VAL A 113 -8.10 -3.51 -17.34
CA VAL A 113 -8.65 -2.48 -18.23
C VAL A 113 -10.01 -2.98 -18.71
N PRO A 114 -11.13 -2.27 -18.46
CA PRO A 114 -11.24 -0.89 -17.96
C PRO A 114 -11.55 -0.76 -16.45
N SER A 115 -11.46 -1.81 -15.63
CA SER A 115 -11.91 -1.79 -14.23
C SER A 115 -10.77 -1.60 -13.23
N ALA A 116 -10.83 -0.50 -12.47
CA ALA A 116 -9.78 -0.02 -11.58
C ALA A 116 -9.30 -1.05 -10.55
N ALA A 117 -10.17 -1.99 -10.17
CA ALA A 117 -9.84 -3.21 -9.45
C ALA A 117 -10.58 -4.42 -10.06
N LEU A 118 -10.08 -5.63 -9.79
CA LEU A 118 -10.72 -6.91 -10.14
C LEU A 118 -11.73 -7.35 -9.06
N HIS A 119 -12.65 -8.24 -9.45
CA HIS A 119 -13.85 -8.67 -8.71
C HIS A 119 -13.66 -8.92 -7.20
N GLU A 120 -14.66 -8.48 -6.42
CA GLU A 120 -14.75 -8.56 -4.94
C GLU A 120 -14.66 -9.97 -4.34
N GLU A 121 -14.79 -11.01 -5.15
CA GLU A 121 -14.93 -12.40 -4.71
C GLU A 121 -13.71 -13.26 -5.04
N GLY A 122 -12.83 -12.73 -5.90
CA GLY A 122 -11.76 -13.49 -6.53
C GLY A 122 -12.27 -14.59 -7.48
N VAL A 123 -11.33 -15.35 -8.04
CA VAL A 123 -11.59 -16.48 -8.95
C VAL A 123 -10.69 -17.65 -8.59
N PHE A 124 -11.18 -18.88 -8.79
CA PHE A 124 -10.51 -20.09 -8.35
C PHE A 124 -10.16 -20.96 -9.56
N LEU A 125 -8.86 -21.15 -9.81
CA LEU A 125 -8.38 -22.12 -10.80
C LEU A 125 -8.33 -23.50 -10.16
N GLN A 126 -9.22 -24.41 -10.56
CA GLN A 126 -9.14 -25.79 -10.12
C GLN A 126 -7.91 -26.46 -10.74
N VAL A 127 -7.03 -26.99 -9.90
CA VAL A 127 -5.73 -27.53 -10.33
C VAL A 127 -5.89 -28.82 -11.16
N ASP A 128 -6.74 -29.75 -10.72
CA ASP A 128 -6.84 -31.10 -11.32
C ASP A 128 -7.45 -31.09 -12.74
N GLU A 129 -8.25 -30.07 -13.05
CA GLU A 129 -8.96 -29.89 -14.34
C GLU A 129 -8.45 -28.66 -15.12
N LEU A 130 -7.49 -27.89 -14.56
CA LEU A 130 -6.98 -26.61 -15.07
C LEU A 130 -8.08 -25.64 -15.56
N ARG A 131 -9.22 -25.61 -14.85
CA ARG A 131 -10.40 -24.80 -15.20
C ARG A 131 -10.67 -23.73 -14.17
N TRP A 132 -11.05 -22.54 -14.63
CA TRP A 132 -11.57 -21.49 -13.76
C TRP A 132 -12.99 -21.83 -13.30
N VAL A 133 -13.26 -21.58 -12.03
CA VAL A 133 -14.58 -21.66 -11.40
C VAL A 133 -14.79 -20.51 -10.43
N GLN A 134 -16.03 -20.03 -10.32
CA GLN A 134 -16.47 -19.17 -9.22
C GLN A 134 -16.84 -20.09 -8.06
N VAL A 135 -16.39 -19.78 -6.84
CA VAL A 135 -16.38 -20.71 -5.69
C VAL A 135 -16.93 -20.03 -4.45
N GLY A 136 -17.43 -20.83 -3.50
CA GLY A 136 -18.38 -20.34 -2.51
C GLY A 136 -17.70 -19.64 -1.35
N VAL A 137 -17.57 -18.33 -1.40
CA VAL A 137 -16.99 -17.51 -0.33
C VAL A 137 -18.08 -16.79 0.49
N THR A 138 -18.34 -17.25 1.70
CA THR A 138 -19.17 -16.56 2.71
C THR A 138 -18.33 -15.56 3.52
N GLY A 139 -18.91 -14.94 4.55
CA GLY A 139 -18.21 -13.99 5.42
C GLY A 139 -18.20 -12.56 4.86
N THR A 140 -17.29 -11.71 5.36
CA THR A 140 -17.17 -10.31 4.91
C THR A 140 -15.95 -10.16 4.02
N ALA A 141 -16.16 -10.00 2.71
CA ALA A 141 -15.09 -9.89 1.74
C ALA A 141 -14.19 -8.65 1.96
N PRO A 142 -12.89 -8.72 1.61
CA PRO A 142 -12.03 -7.55 1.58
C PRO A 142 -12.59 -6.51 0.60
N PRO A 143 -12.43 -5.21 0.88
CA PRO A 143 -12.77 -4.18 -0.08
C PRO A 143 -11.89 -4.31 -1.34
N GLN A 144 -12.43 -3.91 -2.50
CA GLN A 144 -11.72 -3.94 -3.79
C GLN A 144 -10.36 -3.23 -3.67
N CYS A 145 -9.28 -3.95 -4.01
CA CYS A 145 -7.93 -3.44 -3.94
C CYS A 145 -6.94 -4.12 -4.90
N HIS A 146 -5.95 -3.36 -5.34
CA HIS A 146 -4.75 -3.87 -6.02
C HIS A 146 -3.50 -3.60 -5.18
N SER A 147 -2.34 -4.10 -5.64
CA SER A 147 -1.05 -4.00 -4.94
C SER A 147 -1.11 -4.43 -3.46
N HIS A 148 -2.04 -5.33 -3.10
CA HIS A 148 -2.04 -6.03 -1.82
C HIS A 148 -1.03 -7.18 -1.86
N SER A 149 -0.74 -7.79 -0.70
CA SER A 149 0.06 -9.03 -0.64
C SER A 149 -0.80 -10.22 -0.23
N SER A 150 -0.47 -11.39 -0.74
CA SER A 150 -1.11 -12.67 -0.40
C SER A 150 -0.09 -13.68 0.16
N SER A 151 -0.52 -14.52 1.10
CA SER A 151 0.29 -15.58 1.70
C SER A 151 -0.58 -16.78 2.12
N GLY A 152 -0.01 -17.98 2.16
CA GLY A 152 -0.70 -19.17 2.67
C GLY A 152 -0.46 -19.40 4.17
N TRP A 153 -1.51 -19.70 4.93
CA TRP A 153 -1.41 -20.07 6.35
C TRP A 153 -2.37 -21.22 6.66
N ASN A 154 -1.88 -22.38 7.11
CA ASN A 154 -2.68 -23.55 7.48
C ASN A 154 -3.70 -24.03 6.42
N GLY A 155 -3.49 -23.72 5.14
CA GLY A 155 -4.40 -24.01 4.03
C GLY A 155 -5.37 -22.87 3.68
N ALA A 156 -5.47 -21.85 4.52
CA ALA A 156 -6.17 -20.60 4.24
C ALA A 156 -5.30 -19.63 3.43
N ALA A 157 -5.94 -18.71 2.72
CA ALA A 157 -5.29 -17.61 2.02
C ALA A 157 -5.40 -16.33 2.86
N VAL A 158 -4.27 -15.73 3.22
CA VAL A 158 -4.20 -14.46 3.97
C VAL A 158 -3.94 -13.33 2.99
N ILE A 159 -4.83 -12.34 2.96
CA ILE A 159 -4.67 -11.10 2.20
C ILE A 159 -4.38 -9.97 3.19
N SER A 160 -3.35 -9.16 2.92
CA SER A 160 -3.02 -8.00 3.77
C SER A 160 -2.71 -6.74 2.97
N GLY A 161 -3.19 -5.61 3.49
CA GLY A 161 -3.00 -4.29 2.92
C GLY A 161 -3.53 -4.14 1.50
N GLY A 162 -2.89 -3.29 0.71
CA GLY A 162 -3.28 -2.95 -0.66
C GLY A 162 -3.82 -1.53 -0.80
N LEU A 163 -3.95 -1.09 -2.04
CA LEU A 163 -4.54 0.20 -2.40
C LEU A 163 -6.02 -0.01 -2.77
N LEU A 164 -6.92 0.71 -2.10
CA LEU A 164 -8.34 0.74 -2.44
C LEU A 164 -8.57 1.54 -3.73
N GLU A 165 -9.69 1.26 -4.42
CA GLU A 165 -10.20 2.04 -5.56
C GLU A 165 -10.23 3.56 -5.30
N SER A 166 -10.46 3.98 -4.06
CA SER A 166 -10.46 5.39 -3.65
C SER A 166 -9.09 6.09 -3.63
N GLY A 167 -8.01 5.37 -3.94
CA GLY A 167 -6.61 5.84 -3.82
C GLY A 167 -6.04 5.75 -2.40
N VAL A 168 -6.77 5.12 -1.47
CA VAL A 168 -6.37 5.06 -0.04
C VAL A 168 -5.77 3.67 0.28
N PRO A 169 -4.56 3.58 0.86
CA PRO A 169 -4.03 2.32 1.35
C PRO A 169 -4.88 1.74 2.50
N THR A 170 -5.03 0.42 2.56
CA THR A 170 -5.69 -0.25 3.70
C THR A 170 -4.68 -0.89 4.66
N GLY A 171 -5.05 -0.97 5.94
CA GLY A 171 -4.33 -1.71 6.99
C GLY A 171 -5.00 -3.03 7.36
N SER A 172 -6.07 -3.43 6.66
CA SER A 172 -6.80 -4.65 6.99
C SER A 172 -6.02 -5.92 6.68
N VAL A 173 -6.25 -6.96 7.49
CA VAL A 173 -5.87 -8.35 7.22
C VAL A 173 -7.15 -9.18 7.14
N PHE A 174 -7.27 -9.98 6.08
CA PHE A 174 -8.39 -10.90 5.86
C PHE A 174 -7.86 -12.31 5.62
N ILE A 175 -8.62 -13.31 6.07
CA ILE A 175 -8.25 -14.73 5.98
C ILE A 175 -9.41 -15.48 5.31
N LEU A 176 -9.12 -16.10 4.17
CA LEU A 176 -10.05 -16.97 3.45
C LEU A 176 -9.85 -18.42 3.92
N HIS A 177 -10.72 -18.86 4.83
CA HIS A 177 -10.66 -20.20 5.40
C HIS A 177 -11.30 -21.25 4.48
N PRO A 178 -10.65 -22.39 4.19
CA PRO A 178 -11.29 -23.54 3.57
C PRO A 178 -12.14 -24.30 4.59
N LEU A 179 -13.46 -24.32 4.38
CA LEU A 179 -14.40 -25.15 5.14
C LEU A 179 -14.77 -26.41 4.35
N GLN A 180 -15.43 -27.36 5.00
CA GLN A 180 -15.76 -28.67 4.39
C GLN A 180 -16.60 -28.57 3.10
N THR A 181 -17.42 -27.51 2.98
CA THR A 181 -18.39 -27.34 1.89
C THR A 181 -18.17 -26.08 1.06
N HIS A 182 -17.41 -25.10 1.58
CA HIS A 182 -17.28 -23.75 1.03
C HIS A 182 -16.03 -23.07 1.60
N PHE A 183 -15.83 -21.78 1.34
CA PHE A 183 -14.81 -20.94 1.96
C PHE A 183 -15.48 -19.80 2.74
N GLU A 184 -14.82 -19.25 3.76
CA GLU A 184 -15.35 -18.14 4.56
C GLU A 184 -14.29 -17.04 4.76
N TRP A 185 -14.65 -15.78 4.53
CA TRP A 185 -13.83 -14.61 4.83
C TRP A 185 -13.97 -14.20 6.31
N GLU A 186 -12.91 -14.41 7.07
CA GLU A 186 -12.68 -13.74 8.35
C GLU A 186 -11.94 -12.41 8.12
N LYS A 187 -12.39 -11.34 8.78
CA LYS A 187 -11.59 -10.12 8.98
C LYS A 187 -10.85 -10.24 10.31
N LEU A 188 -9.52 -10.30 10.26
CA LEU A 188 -8.70 -10.32 11.48
C LEU A 188 -8.68 -8.92 12.10
N GLU A 189 -9.24 -8.79 13.31
CA GLU A 189 -9.18 -7.52 14.05
C GLU A 189 -7.80 -7.35 14.69
N THR A 190 -7.04 -6.38 14.17
CA THR A 190 -5.64 -6.13 14.58
C THR A 190 -5.54 -5.15 15.76
N ASN A 191 -4.71 -5.47 16.76
CA ASN A 191 -4.44 -4.60 17.91
C ASN A 191 -2.91 -4.50 18.21
N PRO A 192 -2.29 -3.30 18.12
CA PRO A 192 -2.85 -2.07 17.56
C PRO A 192 -3.23 -2.23 16.08
N PRO A 193 -4.01 -1.30 15.49
CA PRO A 193 -4.28 -1.32 14.05
C PRO A 193 -2.99 -1.32 13.23
N LEU A 194 -2.88 -2.25 12.29
CA LEU A 194 -1.74 -2.36 11.37
C LEU A 194 -1.63 -1.09 10.49
N THR A 195 -0.41 -0.57 10.28
CA THR A 195 -0.24 0.65 9.47
C THR A 195 -0.64 0.38 8.01
N PRO A 196 -1.57 1.16 7.45
CA PRO A 196 -2.01 1.00 6.06
C PRO A 196 -0.87 1.13 5.05
N ARG A 197 -0.76 0.16 4.15
CA ARG A 197 0.28 0.11 3.11
C ARG A 197 -0.14 -0.75 1.92
N TYR A 198 0.50 -0.50 0.78
CA TYR A 198 0.37 -1.28 -0.46
C TYR A 198 1.75 -1.48 -1.09
N ALA A 199 1.85 -2.28 -2.16
CA ALA A 199 3.10 -2.65 -2.85
C ALA A 199 4.16 -3.32 -1.97
N HIS A 200 3.76 -3.83 -0.80
CA HIS A 200 4.58 -4.62 0.10
C HIS A 200 4.57 -6.09 -0.31
N THR A 201 5.58 -6.82 0.13
CA THR A 201 5.60 -8.29 0.07
C THR A 201 5.25 -8.87 1.44
N SER A 202 4.79 -10.12 1.50
CA SER A 202 4.54 -10.81 2.79
C SER A 202 4.95 -12.27 2.79
N HIS A 203 5.18 -12.79 4.00
CA HIS A 203 5.56 -14.17 4.29
C HIS A 203 4.85 -14.66 5.56
N VAL A 204 4.55 -15.95 5.66
CA VAL A 204 4.00 -16.57 6.88
C VAL A 204 5.05 -17.45 7.55
N ILE A 205 5.21 -17.29 8.87
CA ILE A 205 6.24 -17.95 9.68
C ILE A 205 5.55 -18.51 10.93
N GLY A 206 5.18 -19.79 10.88
CA GLY A 206 4.28 -20.39 11.87
C GLY A 206 2.92 -19.69 11.83
N ASP A 207 2.55 -19.02 12.92
CA ASP A 207 1.30 -18.24 13.03
C ASP A 207 1.50 -16.73 12.86
N LYS A 208 2.68 -16.28 12.40
CA LYS A 208 2.99 -14.86 12.24
C LYS A 208 3.11 -14.47 10.76
N LEU A 209 2.33 -13.49 10.33
CA LEU A 209 2.43 -12.85 9.02
C LEU A 209 3.43 -11.70 9.10
N LEU A 210 4.52 -11.78 8.35
CA LEU A 210 5.51 -10.73 8.17
C LEU A 210 5.18 -9.94 6.90
N LEU A 211 4.97 -8.63 7.01
CA LEU A 211 4.91 -7.68 5.90
C LEU A 211 6.27 -6.99 5.77
N VAL A 212 6.71 -6.77 4.52
CA VAL A 212 8.04 -6.24 4.18
C VAL A 212 7.90 -5.10 3.18
N GLY A 213 8.33 -3.90 3.57
CA GLY A 213 8.30 -2.73 2.70
C GLY A 213 6.89 -2.23 2.38
N GLY A 214 6.73 -1.72 1.16
CA GLY A 214 5.53 -1.10 0.60
C GLY A 214 5.65 0.41 0.43
N VAL A 215 4.50 1.05 0.24
CA VAL A 215 4.28 2.50 0.31
C VAL A 215 3.18 2.77 1.33
N TRP A 216 3.39 3.79 2.17
CA TRP A 216 2.38 4.39 3.05
C TRP A 216 2.23 5.89 2.74
N ILE A 217 1.11 6.51 3.11
CA ILE A 217 0.85 7.95 2.84
C ILE A 217 0.97 8.81 4.11
N HIS A 218 0.67 8.26 5.29
CA HIS A 218 0.54 9.04 6.54
C HIS A 218 1.66 8.79 7.59
N ARG A 219 2.85 8.36 7.15
CA ARG A 219 4.05 8.29 8.00
C ARG A 219 5.27 8.79 7.22
N ARG A 220 6.24 9.37 7.94
CA ARG A 220 7.53 9.79 7.37
C ARG A 220 8.49 8.59 7.26
N GLY A 221 9.42 8.65 6.30
CA GLY A 221 10.32 7.55 5.99
C GLY A 221 9.67 6.47 5.12
N VAL A 222 10.39 5.37 4.89
CA VAL A 222 9.90 4.21 4.12
C VAL A 222 9.26 3.17 5.06
N PRO A 223 8.26 2.39 4.62
CA PRO A 223 7.70 1.34 5.45
C PRO A 223 8.73 0.26 5.78
N GLY A 224 8.89 -0.04 7.07
CA GLY A 224 9.81 -1.09 7.53
C GLY A 224 9.19 -2.48 7.45
N LEU A 225 9.34 -3.24 8.52
CA LEU A 225 8.65 -4.52 8.71
C LEU A 225 7.40 -4.34 9.58
N ALA A 226 6.37 -5.14 9.35
CA ALA A 226 5.31 -5.36 10.32
C ALA A 226 5.06 -6.84 10.53
N VAL A 227 4.78 -7.25 11.76
CA VAL A 227 4.39 -8.61 12.12
C VAL A 227 2.97 -8.58 12.66
N VAL A 228 2.12 -9.45 12.13
CA VAL A 228 0.77 -9.70 12.63
C VAL A 228 0.67 -11.14 13.09
N ASP A 229 0.30 -11.36 14.35
CA ASP A 229 0.03 -12.69 14.88
C ASP A 229 -1.39 -13.13 14.48
N LEU A 230 -1.49 -14.12 13.59
CA LEU A 230 -2.73 -14.53 12.93
C LEU A 230 -3.73 -15.23 13.86
N LYS A 231 -3.32 -15.58 15.08
CA LYS A 231 -4.20 -16.18 16.10
C LYS A 231 -4.76 -15.17 17.10
N THR A 232 -4.13 -14.01 17.24
CA THR A 232 -4.44 -13.03 18.30
C THR A 232 -4.70 -11.61 17.78
N GLY A 233 -4.41 -11.35 16.50
CA GLY A 233 -4.46 -10.00 15.92
C GLY A 233 -3.35 -9.08 16.43
N GLN A 234 -2.40 -9.56 17.24
CA GLN A 234 -1.35 -8.72 17.81
C GLN A 234 -0.42 -8.19 16.71
N VAL A 235 -0.22 -6.88 16.66
CA VAL A 235 0.68 -6.23 15.69
C VAL A 235 1.97 -5.74 16.37
N SER A 236 3.09 -5.86 15.65
CA SER A 236 4.36 -5.22 16.00
C SER A 236 4.99 -4.62 14.74
N GLU A 237 5.36 -3.35 14.79
CA GLU A 237 5.95 -2.58 13.69
C GLU A 237 7.44 -2.33 14.01
N PHE A 238 8.31 -2.49 13.02
CA PHE A 238 9.76 -2.36 13.17
C PHE A 238 10.32 -1.48 12.05
N GLU A 239 11.07 -0.44 12.42
CA GLU A 239 11.84 0.36 11.45
C GLU A 239 13.02 -0.45 10.92
N LEU A 240 13.38 -0.23 9.65
CA LEU A 240 14.57 -0.82 9.05
C LEU A 240 15.80 0.03 9.39
N ASP A 241 16.91 -0.61 9.76
CA ASP A 241 18.20 0.08 9.77
C ASP A 241 18.58 0.44 8.33
N THR A 242 18.51 1.73 8.05
CA THR A 242 18.82 2.32 6.75
C THR A 242 20.11 3.16 6.79
N ALA A 243 20.85 3.15 7.91
CA ALA A 243 22.02 4.01 8.11
C ALA A 243 23.23 3.63 7.25
N SER A 244 23.25 2.38 6.74
CA SER A 244 24.27 1.85 5.83
C SER A 244 23.80 1.69 4.38
N LEU A 245 22.57 2.09 4.07
CA LEU A 245 21.96 1.92 2.75
C LEU A 245 22.09 3.19 1.91
N GLU A 246 22.21 3.03 0.59
CA GLU A 246 22.19 4.15 -0.36
C GLU A 246 20.77 4.73 -0.46
N TRP A 247 20.68 6.06 -0.59
CA TRP A 247 19.41 6.79 -0.68
C TRP A 247 19.25 7.49 -2.04
N PRO A 248 18.04 7.52 -2.63
CA PRO A 248 16.76 7.04 -2.07
C PRO A 248 16.66 5.51 -2.02
N LEU A 249 15.94 4.99 -1.02
CA LEU A 249 15.63 3.56 -0.92
C LEU A 249 14.17 3.33 -1.32
N MET A 250 13.92 2.53 -2.35
CA MET A 250 12.58 2.29 -2.90
C MET A 250 12.05 0.92 -2.48
N LEU A 251 11.24 0.85 -1.43
CA LEU A 251 10.66 -0.40 -0.92
C LEU A 251 9.33 -0.78 -1.60
N HIS A 252 9.19 -0.48 -2.90
CA HIS A 252 8.07 -0.87 -3.75
C HIS A 252 8.60 -1.38 -5.11
N GLY A 253 7.84 -2.23 -5.80
CA GLY A 253 8.34 -2.91 -7.01
C GLY A 253 9.50 -3.89 -6.72
N HIS A 254 9.68 -4.29 -5.46
CA HIS A 254 10.68 -5.24 -5.01
C HIS A 254 10.08 -6.65 -4.91
N SER A 255 10.93 -7.68 -4.91
CA SER A 255 10.60 -9.00 -4.39
C SER A 255 11.30 -9.20 -3.05
N SER A 256 10.77 -10.05 -2.16
CA SER A 256 11.50 -10.44 -0.96
C SER A 256 11.47 -11.96 -0.75
N VAL A 257 12.55 -12.50 -0.20
CA VAL A 257 12.78 -13.94 -0.06
C VAL A 257 13.14 -14.25 1.39
N LEU A 258 12.32 -15.08 2.04
CA LEU A 258 12.55 -15.53 3.41
C LEU A 258 13.56 -16.69 3.45
N LEU A 259 14.70 -16.44 4.10
CA LEU A 259 15.73 -17.44 4.40
C LEU A 259 15.47 -18.04 5.79
N GLN A 260 14.55 -19.00 5.87
CA GLN A 260 14.10 -19.62 7.12
C GLN A 260 15.27 -20.12 8.00
N ASN A 261 16.28 -20.75 7.40
CA ASN A 261 17.43 -21.32 8.12
C ASN A 261 18.32 -20.29 8.82
N SER A 262 18.38 -19.05 8.32
CA SER A 262 19.18 -17.96 8.90
C SER A 262 18.34 -16.88 9.59
N LYS A 263 17.01 -17.07 9.69
CA LYS A 263 16.05 -16.06 10.16
C LYS A 263 16.21 -14.70 9.46
N GLN A 264 16.44 -14.69 8.15
CA GLN A 264 16.61 -13.43 7.40
C GLN A 264 15.54 -13.29 6.32
N VAL A 265 15.20 -12.05 5.97
CA VAL A 265 14.55 -11.74 4.69
C VAL A 265 15.49 -10.93 3.82
N VAL A 266 15.59 -11.31 2.54
CA VAL A 266 16.39 -10.58 1.54
C VAL A 266 15.42 -9.87 0.59
N ILE A 267 15.52 -8.55 0.54
CA ILE A 267 14.78 -7.68 -0.38
C ILE A 267 15.62 -7.50 -1.64
N LEU A 268 15.02 -7.74 -2.81
CA LEU A 268 15.66 -7.77 -4.12
C LEU A 268 14.93 -6.82 -5.08
N GLY A 269 15.69 -5.95 -5.74
CA GLY A 269 15.13 -4.92 -6.63
C GLY A 269 14.37 -3.85 -5.85
N GLY A 270 13.36 -3.27 -6.50
CA GLY A 270 12.66 -2.06 -6.06
C GLY A 270 13.20 -0.79 -6.75
N GLY A 271 12.29 0.12 -7.11
CA GLY A 271 12.63 1.30 -7.93
C GLY A 271 11.44 1.92 -8.69
N GLY A 272 11.73 2.91 -9.54
CA GLY A 272 10.77 3.62 -10.39
C GLY A 272 11.41 4.69 -11.27
N THR A 273 10.73 5.15 -12.33
CA THR A 273 11.13 6.22 -13.26
C THR A 273 11.29 7.59 -12.59
N CYS A 274 10.67 7.76 -11.42
CA CYS A 274 10.62 8.97 -10.62
C CYS A 274 10.02 10.17 -11.39
N PHE A 275 8.93 9.94 -12.12
CA PHE A 275 8.23 10.94 -12.94
C PHE A 275 9.19 11.72 -13.89
N SER A 276 9.97 10.98 -14.67
CA SER A 276 10.99 11.51 -15.60
C SER A 276 12.12 12.34 -14.96
N PHE A 277 12.22 12.45 -13.62
CA PHE A 277 13.39 13.06 -12.97
C PHE A 277 14.65 12.18 -13.03
N GLY A 278 14.51 10.93 -13.47
CA GLY A 278 15.57 9.94 -13.69
C GLY A 278 15.26 8.65 -12.96
N THR A 279 15.25 7.53 -13.68
CA THR A 279 14.96 6.21 -13.11
C THR A 279 15.93 5.87 -11.98
N HIS A 280 15.38 5.44 -10.85
CA HIS A 280 16.15 4.91 -9.73
C HIS A 280 15.79 3.44 -9.51
N LEU A 281 16.82 2.63 -9.23
CA LEU A 281 16.70 1.23 -8.83
C LEU A 281 17.60 1.04 -7.59
N ASN A 282 17.15 0.27 -6.60
CA ASN A 282 17.95 -0.04 -5.42
C ASN A 282 19.26 -0.71 -5.84
N ALA A 283 20.40 -0.09 -5.54
CA ALA A 283 21.71 -0.50 -6.05
C ALA A 283 22.21 -1.86 -5.53
N GLN A 284 21.67 -2.32 -4.40
CA GLN A 284 22.05 -3.58 -3.75
C GLN A 284 20.86 -4.25 -3.04
N PRO A 285 20.87 -5.58 -2.84
CA PRO A 285 19.94 -6.26 -1.95
C PRO A 285 19.98 -5.70 -0.53
N VAL A 286 18.82 -5.59 0.12
CA VAL A 286 18.73 -5.28 1.56
C VAL A 286 18.48 -6.57 2.32
N VAL A 287 19.40 -6.94 3.21
CA VAL A 287 19.28 -8.14 4.06
C VAL A 287 18.84 -7.70 5.45
N VAL A 288 17.75 -8.27 5.96
CA VAL A 288 17.17 -7.91 7.25
C VAL A 288 17.15 -9.14 8.16
N ASP A 289 17.71 -9.00 9.36
CA ASP A 289 17.70 -10.04 10.39
C ASP A 289 16.37 -10.01 11.16
N LEU A 290 15.67 -11.13 11.18
CA LEU A 290 14.38 -11.31 11.83
C LEU A 290 14.52 -11.94 13.23
N SER A 291 15.74 -12.12 13.74
CA SER A 291 16.01 -12.73 15.04
C SER A 291 15.36 -11.98 16.21
N PHE A 292 15.19 -10.66 16.10
CA PHE A 292 14.48 -9.81 17.08
C PHE A 292 12.99 -9.61 16.74
N VAL A 293 12.56 -10.03 15.56
CA VAL A 293 11.22 -9.83 14.97
C VAL A 293 10.34 -11.07 15.15
N LEU A 294 10.95 -12.23 15.39
CA LEU A 294 10.33 -13.56 15.49
C LEU A 294 10.68 -14.27 16.81
N CYS A 295 10.75 -13.50 17.91
CA CYS A 295 10.81 -13.99 19.28
C CYS A 295 9.40 -14.15 19.88
#